data_AF-A0A1F9RYF3-F1
#
_entry.id   AF-A0A1F9RYF3-F1
#
_cell.length_a   1.000
_cell.length_b   1.000
_cell.length_c   1.000
_cell.angle_alpha   90.00
_cell.angle_beta   90.00
_cell.angle_gamma   90.00
#
_symmetry.space_group_name_H-M   'P 1'
#
loop_
_entity.id
_entity.type
_entity.pdbx_description
1 polymer ?
#
loop_
_entity_poly.entity_id
_entity_poly.type
_entity_poly.pdbx_seq_one_letter_code
_entity_poly.pdbx_strand_id
1 'polypeptide(L)'
;MARCWYEPLSFIEWLKRVFSFLNVALFLLTVVFFFSEFRYDWFEKLVGSYLVSTNELRPETGLVWETGKQTNNAHEYLNTIVNKKEDIRQNANKAGSFSELLSSLLPGEWVTLEKQQFKSLYLSLERSTSLKIIDPARLVWLLNGSNLDRIFCEGNKDGINIFFIDSENRVIKEIELQKKDIIELENSDKPLLGVLTDLAGFQDRIYPAQIFFGALLKLPAEIIPDLMVNPEALLRQEGKIIRVGIFNESVNGYIKLGFEFESPGGNRIVFLKGREWAVWQLSLNLKGEGK
;
A
#
# COMPACT_ATOMS: atom_id res chain seq x y z
N MET A 1 79.12 50.17 45.09
CA MET A 1 79.02 48.75 45.49
C MET A 1 77.90 48.09 44.70
N ALA A 2 78.19 47.67 43.47
CA ALA A 2 77.23 46.99 42.61
C ALA A 2 77.45 45.47 42.71
N ARG A 3 76.37 44.74 43.02
CA ARG A 3 76.30 43.28 43.04
C ARG A 3 76.56 42.74 41.62
N CYS A 4 77.69 42.06 41.40
CA CYS A 4 77.94 41.32 40.17
C CYS A 4 77.22 39.96 40.24
N TRP A 5 76.27 39.77 39.33
CA TRP A 5 75.30 38.67 39.26
C TRP A 5 75.65 37.63 38.17
N TYR A 6 76.93 37.51 37.80
CA TYR A 6 77.48 36.66 36.73
C TYR A 6 78.98 36.51 37.09
N GLU A 7 79.68 35.39 37.26
CA GLU A 7 79.58 33.95 37.02
C GLU A 7 80.30 33.24 38.21
N PRO A 8 80.06 31.96 38.54
CA PRO A 8 80.76 31.30 39.65
C PRO A 8 82.24 31.07 39.30
N LEU A 9 83.15 31.68 40.07
CA LEU A 9 84.61 31.55 39.87
C LEU A 9 85.17 30.20 40.38
N SER A 10 84.35 29.40 41.07
CA SER A 10 84.75 28.08 41.58
C SER A 10 83.62 27.04 41.54
N PHE A 11 84.00 25.77 41.35
CA PHE A 11 83.07 24.63 41.34
C PHE A 11 82.26 24.51 42.64
N ILE A 12 82.83 24.96 43.76
CA ILE A 12 82.23 24.93 45.09
C ILE A 12 81.11 25.98 45.22
N GLU A 13 81.27 27.16 44.61
CA GLU A 13 80.21 28.18 44.60
C GLU A 13 79.05 27.78 43.70
N TRP A 14 79.31 27.07 42.61
CA TRP A 14 78.27 26.47 41.77
C TRP A 14 77.47 25.44 42.57
N LEU A 15 78.15 24.52 43.25
CA LEU A 15 77.52 23.54 44.15
C LEU A 15 76.71 24.20 45.27
N LYS A 16 77.22 25.25 45.92
CA LYS A 16 76.48 25.99 46.96
C LYS A 16 75.25 26.72 46.43
N ARG A 17 75.28 27.21 45.18
CA ARG A 17 74.10 27.83 44.55
C ARG A 17 73.08 26.77 44.15
N VAL A 18 73.51 25.63 43.61
CA VAL A 18 72.62 24.50 43.26
C VAL A 18 71.98 23.91 44.52
N PHE A 19 72.74 23.73 45.61
CA PHE A 19 72.25 23.27 46.91
C PHE A 19 71.75 24.40 47.83
N SER A 20 71.57 25.61 47.30
CA SER A 20 70.91 26.67 48.07
C SER A 20 69.50 26.21 48.41
N PHE A 21 69.11 26.36 49.67
CA PHE A 21 67.80 25.92 50.17
C PHE A 21 66.63 26.36 49.28
N LEU A 22 66.70 27.57 48.71
CA LEU A 22 65.68 28.10 47.81
C LEU A 22 65.59 27.33 46.49
N ASN A 23 66.73 26.99 45.89
CA ASN A 23 66.75 26.24 44.62
C ASN A 23 66.34 24.78 44.81
N VAL A 24 66.74 24.17 45.92
CA VAL A 24 66.29 22.81 46.30
C VAL A 24 64.79 22.80 46.59
N ALA A 25 64.28 23.81 47.30
CA ALA A 25 62.85 23.95 47.57
C ALA A 25 62.04 24.18 46.28
N LEU A 26 62.55 25.01 45.36
CA LEU A 26 61.91 25.25 44.07
C LEU A 26 61.88 23.99 43.22
N PHE A 27 62.97 23.22 43.21
CA PHE A 27 63.03 21.92 42.54
C PHE A 27 62.07 20.90 43.14
N LEU A 28 61.98 20.82 44.47
CA LEU A 28 61.00 19.96 45.13
C LEU A 28 59.57 20.35 44.75
N LEU A 29 59.27 21.65 44.71
CA LEU A 29 57.94 22.15 44.36
C LEU A 29 57.59 21.84 42.91
N THR A 30 58.52 21.99 41.96
CA THR A 30 58.29 21.64 40.56
C THR A 30 58.10 20.13 40.38
N VAL A 31 58.86 19.30 41.09
CA VAL A 31 58.68 17.83 41.07
C VAL A 31 57.32 17.42 41.62
N VAL A 32 56.89 18.00 42.74
CA VAL A 32 55.55 17.74 43.32
C VAL A 32 54.45 18.19 42.37
N PHE A 33 54.60 19.34 41.72
CA PHE A 33 53.65 19.84 40.74
C PHE A 33 53.53 18.91 39.52
N PHE A 34 54.66 18.41 39.02
CA PHE A 34 54.69 17.46 37.91
C PHE A 34 54.05 16.11 38.27
N PHE A 35 54.35 15.58 39.46
CA PHE A 35 53.72 14.37 39.98
C PHE A 35 52.22 14.56 40.21
N SER A 36 51.81 15.74 40.66
CA SER A 36 50.40 16.08 40.82
C SER A 36 49.67 16.14 39.47
N GLU A 37 50.30 16.70 38.44
CA GLU A 37 49.75 16.67 37.08
C GLU A 37 49.62 15.23 36.58
N PHE A 38 50.68 14.44 36.63
CA PHE A 38 50.66 13.04 36.17
C PHE A 38 49.67 12.14 36.93
N ARG A 39 49.36 12.46 38.19
CA ARG A 39 48.47 11.65 39.03
C ARG A 39 47.00 12.05 38.85
N TYR A 40 46.72 13.33 38.65
CA TYR A 40 45.38 13.88 38.75
C TYR A 40 44.85 14.49 37.45
N ASP A 41 45.71 14.72 36.45
CA ASP A 41 45.43 15.37 35.15
C ASP A 41 44.54 16.61 35.33
N TRP A 42 44.87 17.43 36.32
CA TRP A 42 44.00 18.53 36.73
C TRP A 42 44.03 19.64 35.68
N PHE A 43 45.13 19.82 34.95
CA PHE A 43 45.17 20.77 33.83
C PHE A 43 44.23 20.34 32.69
N GLU A 44 44.23 19.06 32.30
CA GLU A 44 43.31 18.54 31.28
C GLU A 44 41.85 18.69 31.72
N LYS A 45 41.53 18.34 32.98
CA LYS A 45 40.17 18.51 33.52
C LYS A 45 39.75 19.98 33.58
N LEU A 46 40.65 20.89 33.91
CA LEU A 46 40.36 22.31 33.98
C LEU A 46 40.12 22.89 32.58
N VAL A 47 40.98 22.55 31.61
CA VAL A 47 40.81 22.95 30.21
C VAL A 47 39.55 22.32 29.62
N GLY A 48 39.29 21.04 29.89
CA GLY A 48 38.10 20.33 29.44
C GLY A 48 36.81 20.94 30.01
N SER A 49 36.78 21.21 31.32
CA SER A 49 35.62 21.85 31.96
C SER A 49 35.38 23.27 31.47
N TYR A 50 36.46 24.03 31.20
CA TYR A 50 36.37 25.35 30.60
C TYR A 50 35.79 25.28 29.18
N LEU A 51 36.26 24.34 28.35
CA LEU A 51 35.74 24.12 26.99
C LEU A 51 34.27 23.70 26.99
N VAL A 52 33.86 22.82 27.91
CA VAL A 52 32.45 22.41 28.06
C VAL A 52 31.57 23.58 28.48
N SER A 53 32.02 24.41 29.44
CA SER A 53 31.25 25.56 29.92
C SER A 53 31.08 26.68 28.87
N THR A 54 32.00 26.76 27.90
CA THR A 54 31.95 27.75 26.81
C THR A 54 31.28 27.19 25.54
N ASN A 55 30.85 25.92 25.57
CA ASN A 55 30.28 25.23 24.42
C ASN A 55 28.87 25.74 24.06
N GLU A 56 28.08 26.20 25.03
CA GLU A 56 26.72 26.73 24.78
C GLU A 56 26.70 28.05 23.98
N LEU A 57 27.81 28.80 23.98
CA LEU A 57 27.96 30.08 23.27
C LEU A 57 28.68 29.93 21.93
N ARG A 58 29.06 28.71 21.55
CA ARG A 58 29.83 28.46 20.32
C ARG A 58 28.89 28.52 19.12
N PRO A 59 29.09 29.42 18.15
CA PRO A 59 28.30 29.40 16.92
C PRO A 59 28.50 28.05 16.22
N GLU A 60 27.40 27.40 15.85
CA GLU A 60 27.37 26.12 15.12
C GLU A 60 27.83 26.33 13.66
N THR A 61 29.08 26.74 13.48
CA THR A 61 29.69 26.96 12.17
C THR A 61 30.91 26.05 12.03
N GLY A 62 30.84 25.12 11.08
CA GLY A 62 31.92 24.19 10.76
C GLY A 62 31.46 22.89 10.13
N LEU A 63 32.39 22.24 9.40
CA LEU A 63 32.18 20.99 8.65
C LEU A 63 31.54 19.85 9.47
N VAL A 64 31.86 19.75 10.77
CA VAL A 64 31.30 18.70 11.66
C VAL A 64 29.81 18.95 11.94
N TRP A 65 29.40 20.21 12.09
CA TRP A 65 28.00 20.58 12.32
C TRP A 65 27.15 20.47 11.05
N GLU A 66 27.73 20.82 9.88
CA GLU A 66 27.09 20.56 8.59
C GLU A 66 26.88 19.06 8.36
N THR A 67 27.89 18.24 8.68
CA THR A 67 27.79 16.77 8.59
C THR A 67 26.74 16.22 9.55
N GLY A 68 26.68 16.74 10.80
CA GLY A 68 25.65 16.36 11.78
C GLY A 68 24.23 16.75 11.32
N LYS A 69 24.06 17.95 10.78
CA LYS A 69 22.77 18.42 10.24
C LYS A 69 22.34 17.63 9.01
N GLN A 70 23.27 17.30 8.11
CA GLN A 70 23.02 16.40 6.99
C GLN A 70 22.63 14.99 7.46
N THR A 71 23.28 14.48 8.50
CA THR A 71 22.96 13.17 9.10
C THR A 71 21.57 13.16 9.72
N ASN A 72 21.21 14.18 10.49
CA ASN A 72 19.87 14.31 11.06
C ASN A 72 18.80 14.47 9.98
N ASN A 73 19.03 15.32 8.97
CA ASN A 73 18.12 15.46 7.84
C ASN A 73 17.96 14.14 7.06
N ALA A 74 19.03 13.37 6.91
CA ALA A 74 18.98 12.05 6.28
C ALA A 74 18.17 11.06 7.14
N HIS A 75 18.32 11.06 8.46
CA HIS A 75 17.51 10.25 9.36
C HIS A 75 16.03 10.64 9.33
N GLU A 76 15.70 11.93 9.34
CA GLU A 76 14.33 12.41 9.18
C GLU A 76 13.74 11.97 7.83
N TYR A 77 14.51 12.11 6.75
CA TYR A 77 14.10 11.66 5.42
C TYR A 77 13.85 10.14 5.38
N LEU A 78 14.73 9.33 6.00
CA LEU A 78 14.52 7.89 6.10
C LEU A 78 13.28 7.55 6.93
N ASN A 79 13.07 8.23 8.06
CA ASN A 79 11.89 8.02 8.91
C ASN A 79 10.60 8.37 8.15
N THR A 80 10.59 9.44 7.37
CA THR A 80 9.42 9.79 6.55
C THR A 80 9.14 8.75 5.47
N ILE A 81 10.17 8.16 4.84
CA ILE A 81 10.00 7.05 3.88
C ILE A 81 9.47 5.79 4.56
N VAL A 82 10.01 5.43 5.73
CA VAL A 82 9.59 4.24 6.48
C VAL A 82 8.14 4.38 6.92
N ASN A 83 7.77 5.53 7.50
CA ASN A 83 6.40 5.82 7.91
C ASN A 83 5.44 5.76 6.71
N LYS A 84 5.80 6.39 5.58
CA LYS A 84 5.00 6.34 4.37
C LYS A 84 4.77 4.91 3.86
N LYS A 85 5.82 4.08 3.87
CA LYS A 85 5.69 2.65 3.47
C LYS A 85 4.80 1.86 4.42
N GLU A 86 4.93 2.12 5.72
CA GLU A 86 4.11 1.45 6.74
C GLU A 86 2.63 1.85 6.62
N ASP A 87 2.35 3.14 6.38
CA ASP A 87 0.98 3.63 6.15
C ASP A 87 0.33 2.97 4.92
N ILE A 88 1.08 2.88 3.81
CA ILE A 88 0.62 2.17 2.59
C ILE A 88 0.32 0.70 2.90
N ARG A 89 1.21 0.03 3.64
CA ARG A 89 1.03 -1.38 4.02
C ARG A 89 -0.20 -1.57 4.90
N GLN A 90 -0.40 -0.70 5.89
CA GLN A 90 -1.56 -0.78 6.78
C GLN A 90 -2.87 -0.50 6.05
N ASN A 91 -2.89 0.48 5.15
CA ASN A 91 -4.09 0.81 4.38
C ASN A 91 -4.43 -0.32 3.39
N ALA A 92 -3.44 -0.88 2.69
CA ALA A 92 -3.64 -2.01 1.79
C ALA A 92 -4.12 -3.28 2.52
N ASN A 93 -3.61 -3.55 3.73
CA ASN A 93 -4.05 -4.68 4.54
C ASN A 93 -5.44 -4.49 5.15
N LYS A 94 -5.90 -3.24 5.31
CA LYS A 94 -7.26 -2.92 5.78
C LYS A 94 -8.29 -2.83 4.67
N ALA A 95 -7.85 -2.74 3.41
CA ALA A 95 -8.75 -2.60 2.27
C ALA A 95 -9.75 -3.77 2.20
N GLY A 96 -11.04 -3.47 2.18
CA GLY A 96 -12.11 -4.46 2.06
C GLY A 96 -12.49 -4.80 0.61
N SER A 97 -12.05 -3.98 -0.35
CA SER A 97 -12.31 -4.16 -1.78
C SER A 97 -11.10 -3.81 -2.64
N PHE A 98 -11.12 -4.21 -3.93
CA PHE A 98 -10.06 -3.87 -4.86
C PHE A 98 -10.03 -2.37 -5.21
N SER A 99 -11.19 -1.68 -5.15
CA SER A 99 -11.26 -0.22 -5.31
C SER A 99 -10.63 0.51 -4.14
N GLU A 100 -10.80 0.00 -2.91
CA GLU A 100 -10.16 0.59 -1.72
C GLU A 100 -8.64 0.31 -1.71
N LEU A 101 -8.23 -0.87 -2.18
CA LEU A 101 -6.82 -1.17 -2.41
C LEU A 101 -6.21 -0.22 -3.45
N LEU A 102 -6.92 0.01 -4.57
CA LEU A 102 -6.47 0.93 -5.63
C LEU A 102 -6.40 2.38 -5.13
N SER A 103 -7.35 2.84 -4.30
CA SER A 103 -7.31 4.21 -3.78
C SER A 103 -6.17 4.44 -2.78
N SER A 104 -5.66 3.38 -2.16
CA SER A 104 -4.51 3.43 -1.25
C SER A 104 -3.16 3.49 -1.95
N LEU A 105 -3.09 3.18 -3.26
CA LEU A 105 -1.86 3.07 -4.03
C LEU A 105 -1.77 4.16 -5.10
N LEU A 106 -0.73 4.99 -5.05
CA LEU A 106 -0.42 5.93 -6.14
C LEU A 106 0.34 5.22 -7.28
N PRO A 107 0.39 5.83 -8.49
CA PRO A 107 1.17 5.28 -9.59
C PRO A 107 2.65 5.10 -9.23
N GLY A 108 3.19 3.89 -9.39
CA GLY A 108 4.56 3.50 -9.03
C GLY A 108 4.76 3.18 -7.55
N GLU A 109 3.72 3.29 -6.72
CA GLU A 109 3.74 2.76 -5.35
C GLU A 109 3.35 1.28 -5.36
N TRP A 110 3.93 0.54 -4.43
CA TRP A 110 3.73 -0.88 -4.35
C TRP A 110 3.60 -1.36 -2.91
N VAL A 111 2.88 -2.47 -2.76
CA VAL A 111 2.66 -3.12 -1.48
C VAL A 111 2.69 -4.63 -1.65
N THR A 112 3.18 -5.32 -0.62
CA THR A 112 3.09 -6.79 -0.55
C THR A 112 1.82 -7.15 0.20
N LEU A 113 0.96 -7.95 -0.43
CA LEU A 113 -0.25 -8.49 0.18
C LEU A 113 0.00 -9.89 0.74
N GLU A 114 -0.61 -10.15 1.89
CA GLU A 114 -0.67 -11.49 2.47
C GLU A 114 -1.62 -12.39 1.65
N LYS A 115 -1.33 -13.70 1.61
CA LYS A 115 -2.15 -14.69 0.88
C LYS A 115 -3.61 -14.67 1.34
N GLN A 116 -3.83 -14.55 2.66
CA GLN A 116 -5.14 -14.47 3.28
C GLN A 116 -5.88 -13.20 2.89
N GLN A 117 -5.18 -12.07 2.80
CA GLN A 117 -5.78 -10.79 2.42
C GLN A 117 -6.16 -10.77 0.93
N PHE A 118 -5.31 -11.31 0.06
CA PHE A 118 -5.69 -11.47 -1.34
C PHE A 118 -6.91 -12.40 -1.49
N LYS A 119 -6.95 -13.47 -0.70
CA LYS A 119 -8.08 -14.41 -0.68
C LYS A 119 -9.37 -13.73 -0.21
N SER A 120 -9.34 -12.89 0.83
CA SER A 120 -10.52 -12.17 1.30
C SER A 120 -11.03 -11.18 0.25
N LEU A 121 -10.14 -10.43 -0.38
CA LEU A 121 -10.46 -9.54 -1.51
C LEU A 121 -11.05 -10.30 -2.70
N TYR A 122 -10.48 -11.46 -3.06
CA TYR A 122 -11.02 -12.26 -4.17
C TYR A 122 -12.40 -12.83 -3.85
N LEU A 123 -12.63 -13.26 -2.60
CA LEU A 123 -13.91 -13.83 -2.16
C LEU A 123 -14.98 -12.77 -1.90
N SER A 124 -14.62 -11.50 -1.72
CA SER A 124 -15.60 -10.40 -1.63
C SER A 124 -16.20 -10.06 -2.99
N LEU A 125 -15.58 -10.51 -4.09
CA LEU A 125 -16.12 -10.40 -5.43
C LEU A 125 -17.16 -11.47 -5.72
N GLU A 126 -18.18 -11.11 -6.50
CA GLU A 126 -19.16 -12.06 -7.03
C GLU A 126 -18.47 -13.09 -7.95
N ARG A 127 -18.97 -14.32 -7.99
CA ARG A 127 -18.39 -15.43 -8.77
C ARG A 127 -18.22 -15.11 -10.27
N SER A 128 -19.15 -14.37 -10.87
CA SER A 128 -19.07 -13.96 -12.29
C SER A 128 -17.93 -12.99 -12.57
N THR A 129 -17.57 -12.20 -11.55
CA THR A 129 -16.56 -11.14 -11.55
C THR A 129 -15.19 -11.71 -11.18
N SER A 130 -15.13 -12.59 -10.19
CA SER A 130 -13.90 -13.26 -9.75
C SER A 130 -13.25 -14.09 -10.86
N LEU A 131 -14.06 -14.74 -11.70
CA LEU A 131 -13.62 -15.51 -12.87
C LEU A 131 -12.89 -14.65 -13.92
N LYS A 132 -13.20 -13.35 -14.01
CA LYS A 132 -12.51 -12.43 -14.93
C LYS A 132 -11.09 -12.10 -14.47
N ILE A 133 -10.84 -12.16 -13.16
CA ILE A 133 -9.53 -11.87 -12.56
C ILE A 133 -8.62 -13.10 -12.68
N ILE A 134 -9.08 -14.22 -12.14
CA ILE A 134 -8.37 -15.51 -12.22
C ILE A 134 -9.36 -16.65 -12.00
N ASP A 135 -9.15 -17.74 -12.72
CA ASP A 135 -9.92 -18.97 -12.52
C ASP A 135 -9.75 -19.50 -11.08
N PRO A 136 -10.85 -19.84 -10.36
CA PRO A 136 -10.78 -20.33 -8.98
C PRO A 136 -9.89 -21.54 -8.79
N ALA A 137 -9.87 -22.52 -9.72
CA ALA A 137 -9.02 -23.70 -9.59
C ALA A 137 -7.54 -23.30 -9.73
N ARG A 138 -7.22 -22.40 -10.65
CA ARG A 138 -5.87 -21.84 -10.80
C ARG A 138 -5.44 -21.04 -9.57
N LEU A 139 -6.34 -20.25 -8.98
CA LEU A 139 -6.05 -19.50 -7.76
C LEU A 139 -5.81 -20.43 -6.57
N VAL A 140 -6.63 -21.47 -6.39
CA VAL A 140 -6.45 -22.48 -5.34
C VAL A 140 -5.11 -23.19 -5.50
N TRP A 141 -4.73 -23.54 -6.73
CA TRP A 141 -3.43 -24.15 -7.00
C TRP A 141 -2.26 -23.19 -6.70
N LEU A 142 -2.36 -21.91 -7.09
CA LEU A 142 -1.35 -20.89 -6.79
C LEU A 142 -1.17 -20.63 -5.29
N LEU A 143 -2.27 -20.46 -4.56
CA LEU A 143 -2.22 -20.11 -3.13
C LEU A 143 -1.76 -21.26 -2.24
N ASN A 144 -2.06 -22.51 -2.62
CA ASN A 144 -1.66 -23.71 -1.88
C ASN A 144 -0.34 -24.32 -2.37
N GLY A 145 0.19 -23.87 -3.52
CA GLY A 145 1.47 -24.34 -4.04
C GLY A 145 2.65 -23.88 -3.18
N SER A 146 3.66 -24.74 -3.05
CA SER A 146 4.91 -24.43 -2.34
C SER A 146 5.71 -23.30 -2.98
N ASN A 147 5.43 -22.99 -4.24
CA ASN A 147 6.24 -22.08 -5.05
C ASN A 147 5.85 -20.62 -4.84
N LEU A 148 4.68 -20.32 -4.28
CA LEU A 148 4.28 -18.93 -4.04
C LEU A 148 4.89 -18.41 -2.74
N ASP A 149 5.77 -17.41 -2.84
CA ASP A 149 6.37 -16.72 -1.70
C ASP A 149 5.52 -15.50 -1.31
N ARG A 150 5.32 -14.56 -2.25
CA ARG A 150 4.68 -13.27 -1.99
C ARG A 150 3.75 -12.81 -3.11
N ILE A 151 2.76 -11.99 -2.76
CA ILE A 151 1.85 -11.34 -3.71
C ILE A 151 2.17 -9.84 -3.67
N PHE A 152 2.48 -9.27 -4.81
CA PHE A 152 2.91 -7.90 -4.95
C PHE A 152 1.88 -7.12 -5.75
N CYS A 153 1.50 -5.96 -5.26
CA CYS A 153 0.52 -5.09 -5.91
C CYS A 153 1.16 -3.75 -6.20
N GLU A 154 1.15 -3.34 -7.45
CA GLU A 154 1.70 -2.06 -7.90
C GLU A 154 0.58 -1.19 -8.47
N GLY A 155 0.48 0.05 -7.98
CA GLY A 155 -0.40 1.05 -8.55
C GLY A 155 0.13 1.53 -9.91
N ASN A 156 -0.74 1.54 -10.91
CA ASN A 156 -0.47 2.15 -12.21
C ASN A 156 -1.39 3.37 -12.41
N LYS A 157 -1.13 4.20 -13.43
CA LYS A 157 -1.97 5.38 -13.74
C LYS A 157 -3.43 5.01 -13.97
N ASP A 158 -3.66 3.85 -14.58
CA ASP A 158 -4.98 3.40 -15.02
C ASP A 158 -5.49 2.17 -14.26
N GLY A 159 -4.85 1.73 -13.17
CA GLY A 159 -5.23 0.48 -12.50
C GLY A 159 -4.22 -0.04 -11.49
N ILE A 160 -4.26 -1.35 -11.24
CA ILE A 160 -3.34 -2.06 -10.35
C ILE A 160 -2.82 -3.33 -11.05
N ASN A 161 -1.53 -3.58 -10.92
CA ASN A 161 -0.89 -4.81 -11.36
C ASN A 161 -0.61 -5.70 -10.15
N ILE A 162 -1.03 -6.95 -10.23
CA ILE A 162 -0.87 -7.94 -9.17
C ILE A 162 0.06 -9.04 -9.67
N PHE A 163 1.21 -9.19 -9.03
CA PHE A 163 2.23 -10.17 -9.33
C PHE A 163 2.30 -11.23 -8.24
N PHE A 164 2.26 -12.49 -8.65
CA PHE A 164 2.51 -13.66 -7.81
C PHE A 164 3.97 -14.07 -8.01
N ILE A 165 4.76 -14.01 -6.96
CA ILE A 165 6.21 -14.14 -7.04
C ILE A 165 6.69 -15.35 -6.23
N ASP A 166 7.64 -16.09 -6.77
CA ASP A 166 8.28 -17.22 -6.09
C ASP A 166 9.44 -16.81 -5.17
N SER A 167 10.01 -17.79 -4.47
CA SER A 167 11.16 -17.57 -3.58
C SER A 167 12.43 -17.10 -4.31
N GLU A 168 12.50 -17.28 -5.63
CA GLU A 168 13.61 -16.83 -6.48
C GLU A 168 13.33 -15.46 -7.13
N ASN A 169 12.30 -14.74 -6.66
CA ASN A 169 11.83 -13.47 -7.21
C ASN A 169 11.37 -13.54 -8.68
N ARG A 170 10.93 -14.71 -9.16
CA ARG A 170 10.36 -14.86 -10.51
C ARG A 170 8.86 -14.66 -10.46
N VAL A 171 8.32 -13.98 -11.48
CA VAL A 171 6.87 -13.80 -11.64
C VAL A 171 6.25 -15.11 -12.13
N ILE A 172 5.45 -15.74 -11.29
CA ILE A 172 4.67 -16.94 -11.60
C ILE A 172 3.43 -16.57 -12.41
N LYS A 173 2.77 -15.47 -12.01
CA LYS A 173 1.55 -14.99 -12.62
C LYS A 173 1.41 -13.48 -12.43
N GLU A 174 0.94 -12.83 -13.48
CA GLU A 174 0.57 -11.42 -13.48
C GLU A 174 -0.93 -11.28 -13.81
N ILE A 175 -1.56 -10.32 -13.14
CA ILE A 175 -2.94 -9.88 -13.34
C ILE A 175 -2.95 -8.36 -13.41
N GLU A 176 -3.38 -7.82 -14.53
CA GLU A 176 -3.60 -6.39 -14.71
C GLU A 176 -5.09 -6.09 -14.54
N LEU A 177 -5.43 -5.13 -13.67
CA LEU A 177 -6.80 -4.71 -13.43
C LEU A 177 -6.91 -3.21 -13.66
N GLN A 178 -7.68 -2.81 -14.68
CA GLN A 178 -7.89 -1.39 -14.96
C GLN A 178 -8.93 -0.80 -13.99
N LYS A 179 -8.82 0.48 -13.70
CA LYS A 179 -9.71 1.21 -12.78
C LYS A 179 -11.18 1.13 -13.21
N LYS A 180 -11.44 1.27 -14.51
CA LYS A 180 -12.79 1.11 -15.08
C LYS A 180 -13.33 -0.31 -14.85
N ASP A 181 -12.46 -1.31 -14.95
CA ASP A 181 -12.84 -2.70 -14.76
C ASP A 181 -13.10 -2.93 -13.27
N ILE A 182 -12.26 -2.48 -12.34
CA ILE A 182 -12.49 -2.58 -10.89
C ILE A 182 -13.82 -1.90 -10.49
N ILE A 183 -14.08 -0.71 -11.01
CA ILE A 183 -15.33 0.02 -10.79
C ILE A 183 -16.52 -0.78 -11.37
N GLU A 184 -16.42 -1.35 -12.57
CA GLU A 184 -17.49 -2.18 -13.14
C GLU A 184 -17.66 -3.51 -12.39
N LEU A 185 -16.55 -4.12 -11.96
CA LEU A 185 -16.49 -5.37 -11.19
C LEU A 185 -17.17 -5.20 -9.82
N GLU A 186 -17.03 -4.04 -9.18
CA GLU A 186 -17.65 -3.71 -7.87
C GLU A 186 -19.04 -3.05 -7.99
N ASN A 187 -19.31 -2.27 -9.04
CA ASN A 187 -20.60 -1.59 -9.24
C ASN A 187 -21.58 -2.35 -10.13
N SER A 188 -21.24 -3.55 -10.62
CA SER A 188 -22.17 -4.44 -11.33
C SER A 188 -23.51 -4.65 -10.58
N ASP A 189 -23.52 -4.43 -9.27
CA ASP A 189 -24.63 -4.69 -8.36
C ASP A 189 -25.44 -3.44 -7.95
N LYS A 190 -25.07 -2.23 -8.39
CA LYS A 190 -25.80 -1.02 -8.01
C LYS A 190 -26.97 -0.75 -8.95
N PRO A 191 -28.21 -0.56 -8.43
CA PRO A 191 -29.35 -0.18 -9.23
C PRO A 191 -29.09 1.17 -9.92
N LEU A 192 -29.25 1.21 -11.23
CA LEU A 192 -29.20 2.44 -12.01
C LEU A 192 -30.58 3.11 -11.99
N LEU A 193 -30.67 4.39 -11.67
CA LEU A 193 -31.93 5.12 -11.81
C LEU A 193 -32.26 5.33 -13.29
N GLY A 194 -33.48 5.03 -13.71
CA GLY A 194 -33.93 5.24 -15.09
C GLY A 194 -34.78 4.11 -15.66
N VAL A 195 -34.97 4.14 -16.99
CA VAL A 195 -35.80 3.21 -17.76
C VAL A 195 -34.93 2.46 -18.77
N LEU A 196 -35.22 1.18 -19.03
CA LEU A 196 -34.43 0.36 -19.95
C LEU A 196 -34.39 0.90 -21.39
N THR A 197 -35.41 1.65 -21.80
CA THR A 197 -35.50 2.25 -23.13
C THR A 197 -34.42 3.29 -23.41
N ASP A 198 -33.89 3.90 -22.35
CA ASP A 198 -32.92 4.99 -22.46
C ASP A 198 -31.49 4.46 -22.63
N LEU A 199 -31.28 3.16 -22.42
CA LEU A 199 -29.98 2.51 -22.52
C LEU A 199 -29.71 1.97 -23.93
N ALA A 200 -28.63 2.47 -24.54
CA ALA A 200 -28.11 1.94 -25.79
C ALA A 200 -27.77 0.44 -25.65
N GLY A 201 -28.13 -0.35 -26.66
CA GLY A 201 -27.87 -1.80 -26.69
C GLY A 201 -28.96 -2.70 -26.11
N PHE A 202 -30.02 -2.15 -25.51
CA PHE A 202 -31.22 -2.90 -25.12
C PHE A 202 -32.42 -2.66 -26.02
N GLN A 203 -32.40 -1.61 -26.86
CA GLN A 203 -33.55 -1.03 -27.55
C GLN A 203 -34.37 -2.04 -28.38
N ASP A 204 -33.73 -3.06 -28.97
CA ASP A 204 -34.40 -4.04 -29.83
C ASP A 204 -34.90 -5.29 -29.09
N ARG A 205 -34.58 -5.43 -27.80
CA ARG A 205 -34.78 -6.67 -27.04
C ARG A 205 -35.29 -6.39 -25.62
N ILE A 206 -36.32 -5.55 -25.53
CA ILE A 206 -37.04 -5.28 -24.28
C ILE A 206 -38.37 -6.04 -24.30
N TYR A 207 -38.59 -6.85 -23.28
CA TYR A 207 -39.79 -7.67 -23.12
C TYR A 207 -40.53 -7.25 -21.85
N PRO A 208 -41.88 -7.24 -21.85
CA PRO A 208 -42.65 -7.16 -20.63
C PRO A 208 -42.27 -8.30 -19.67
N ALA A 209 -42.21 -8.01 -18.37
CA ALA A 209 -41.81 -9.00 -17.37
C ALA A 209 -42.61 -10.30 -17.46
N GLN A 210 -43.93 -10.20 -17.70
CA GLN A 210 -44.81 -11.37 -17.82
C GLN A 210 -44.41 -12.30 -18.97
N ILE A 211 -44.07 -11.75 -20.15
CA ILE A 211 -43.62 -12.54 -21.30
C ILE A 211 -42.26 -13.14 -21.02
N PHE A 212 -41.34 -12.35 -20.46
CA PHE A 212 -40.00 -12.82 -20.11
C PHE A 212 -40.02 -13.98 -19.12
N PHE A 213 -40.73 -13.82 -17.99
CA PHE A 213 -40.82 -14.85 -16.97
C PHE A 213 -41.65 -16.05 -17.46
N GLY A 214 -42.64 -15.85 -18.33
CA GLY A 214 -43.36 -16.94 -19.00
C GLY A 214 -42.44 -17.84 -19.83
N ALA A 215 -41.60 -17.24 -20.68
CA ALA A 215 -40.61 -17.96 -21.47
C ALA A 215 -39.50 -18.58 -20.60
N LEU A 216 -39.09 -17.90 -19.52
CA LEU A 216 -38.08 -18.37 -18.57
C LEU A 216 -38.53 -19.63 -17.84
N LEU A 217 -39.76 -19.65 -17.31
CA LEU A 217 -40.29 -20.77 -16.52
C LEU A 217 -40.56 -22.03 -17.35
N LYS A 218 -40.58 -21.91 -18.68
CA LYS A 218 -40.66 -23.05 -19.62
C LYS A 218 -39.30 -23.69 -19.90
N LEU A 219 -38.19 -23.05 -19.54
CA LEU A 219 -36.88 -23.63 -19.71
C LEU A 219 -36.64 -24.77 -18.71
N PRO A 220 -35.86 -25.80 -19.09
CA PRO A 220 -35.37 -26.80 -18.14
C PRO A 220 -34.67 -26.15 -16.95
N ALA A 221 -34.93 -26.68 -15.74
CA ALA A 221 -34.38 -26.15 -14.50
C ALA A 221 -32.84 -26.08 -14.48
N GLU A 222 -32.18 -26.93 -15.25
CA GLU A 222 -30.72 -26.98 -15.41
C GLU A 222 -30.14 -25.73 -16.10
N ILE A 223 -30.93 -25.02 -16.92
CA ILE A 223 -30.48 -23.84 -17.66
C ILE A 223 -30.59 -22.56 -16.82
N ILE A 224 -31.50 -22.54 -15.84
CA ILE A 224 -31.80 -21.36 -15.02
C ILE A 224 -30.56 -20.80 -14.28
N PRO A 225 -29.68 -21.62 -13.65
CA PRO A 225 -28.48 -21.12 -13.01
C PRO A 225 -27.49 -20.44 -13.96
N ASP A 226 -27.43 -20.90 -15.22
CA ASP A 226 -26.56 -20.31 -16.24
C ASP A 226 -27.17 -19.04 -16.85
N LEU A 227 -28.49 -18.87 -16.78
CA LEU A 227 -29.16 -17.66 -17.23
C LEU A 227 -29.18 -16.55 -16.16
N MET A 228 -29.37 -16.92 -14.90
CA MET A 228 -29.42 -16.01 -13.76
C MET A 228 -28.28 -16.34 -12.80
N VAL A 229 -27.07 -15.89 -13.15
CA VAL A 229 -25.85 -16.22 -12.39
C VAL A 229 -25.88 -15.70 -10.94
N ASN A 230 -26.60 -14.59 -10.69
CA ASN A 230 -26.76 -14.00 -9.36
C ASN A 230 -28.20 -13.48 -9.13
N PRO A 231 -29.18 -14.36 -8.87
CA PRO A 231 -30.57 -13.93 -8.71
C PRO A 231 -30.80 -13.12 -7.43
N GLU A 232 -29.90 -13.20 -6.44
CA GLU A 232 -30.00 -12.46 -5.17
C GLU A 232 -30.03 -10.95 -5.38
N ALA A 233 -29.31 -10.44 -6.39
CA ALA A 233 -29.29 -9.02 -6.70
C ALA A 233 -30.68 -8.47 -7.07
N LEU A 234 -31.55 -9.29 -7.67
CA LEU A 234 -32.95 -8.95 -7.93
C LEU A 234 -33.82 -9.06 -6.68
N LEU A 235 -33.59 -10.08 -5.87
CA LEU A 235 -34.37 -10.34 -4.65
C LEU A 235 -34.15 -9.28 -3.57
N ARG A 236 -32.98 -8.63 -3.56
CA ARG A 236 -32.66 -7.51 -2.66
C ARG A 236 -33.38 -6.21 -3.01
N GLN A 237 -33.99 -6.11 -4.20
CA GLN A 237 -34.67 -4.89 -4.62
C GLN A 237 -36.11 -4.84 -4.15
N GLU A 238 -36.52 -3.67 -3.68
CA GLU A 238 -37.93 -3.35 -3.42
C GLU A 238 -38.61 -2.81 -4.67
N GLY A 239 -39.77 -3.34 -5.00
CA GLY A 239 -40.58 -2.90 -6.14
C GLY A 239 -41.04 -4.06 -7.02
N LYS A 240 -41.65 -3.72 -8.15
CA LYS A 240 -42.16 -4.69 -9.12
C LYS A 240 -41.35 -4.66 -10.40
N ILE A 241 -40.89 -5.81 -10.86
CA ILE A 241 -40.26 -5.92 -12.18
C ILE A 241 -41.32 -5.72 -13.26
N ILE A 242 -41.14 -4.70 -14.09
CA ILE A 242 -42.08 -4.33 -15.16
C ILE A 242 -41.56 -4.75 -16.54
N ARG A 243 -40.25 -4.68 -16.78
CA ARG A 243 -39.63 -4.99 -18.07
C ARG A 243 -38.28 -5.67 -17.88
N VAL A 244 -37.89 -6.47 -18.86
CA VAL A 244 -36.59 -7.12 -18.92
C VAL A 244 -35.97 -6.90 -20.28
N GLY A 245 -34.76 -6.36 -20.31
CA GLY A 245 -33.97 -6.12 -21.50
C GLY A 245 -32.87 -7.16 -21.65
N ILE A 246 -32.62 -7.62 -22.88
CA ILE A 246 -31.46 -8.45 -23.20
C ILE A 246 -30.49 -7.63 -24.04
N PHE A 247 -29.23 -7.53 -23.60
CA PHE A 247 -28.24 -6.74 -24.32
C PHE A 247 -27.91 -7.37 -25.68
N ASN A 248 -27.66 -6.52 -26.68
CA ASN A 248 -27.43 -6.97 -28.05
C ASN A 248 -26.06 -7.62 -28.27
N GLU A 249 -25.08 -7.36 -27.41
CA GLU A 249 -23.72 -7.88 -27.53
C GLU A 249 -23.39 -8.89 -26.43
N SER A 250 -22.59 -9.90 -26.77
CA SER A 250 -21.95 -10.77 -25.79
C SER A 250 -20.56 -10.25 -25.46
N VAL A 251 -20.23 -10.25 -24.17
CA VAL A 251 -18.91 -9.87 -23.68
C VAL A 251 -18.38 -11.04 -22.86
N ASN A 252 -17.28 -11.65 -23.33
CA ASN A 252 -16.63 -12.79 -22.69
C ASN A 252 -17.56 -14.00 -22.44
N GLY A 253 -18.46 -14.30 -23.40
CA GLY A 253 -19.40 -15.42 -23.32
C GLY A 253 -20.60 -15.21 -22.39
N TYR A 254 -20.81 -13.97 -21.93
CA TYR A 254 -21.99 -13.56 -21.16
C TYR A 254 -22.75 -12.46 -21.89
N ILE A 255 -24.07 -12.45 -21.72
CA ILE A 255 -24.96 -11.40 -22.16
C ILE A 255 -25.54 -10.72 -20.92
N LYS A 256 -25.57 -9.39 -20.94
CA LYS A 256 -26.15 -8.56 -19.88
C LYS A 256 -27.68 -8.58 -19.98
N LEU A 257 -28.35 -8.83 -18.86
CA LEU A 257 -29.80 -8.78 -18.71
C LEU A 257 -30.14 -7.61 -17.81
N GLY A 258 -30.98 -6.68 -18.25
CA GLY A 258 -31.43 -5.55 -17.45
C GLY A 258 -32.86 -5.76 -16.96
N PHE A 259 -33.11 -5.57 -15.67
CA PHE A 259 -34.42 -5.71 -15.04
C PHE A 259 -34.88 -4.36 -14.53
N GLU A 260 -35.98 -3.86 -15.08
CA GLU A 260 -36.56 -2.58 -14.68
C GLU A 260 -37.59 -2.80 -13.56
N PHE A 261 -37.36 -2.16 -12.43
CA PHE A 261 -38.21 -2.13 -11.25
C PHE A 261 -38.97 -0.80 -11.18
N GLU A 262 -40.27 -0.90 -10.99
CA GLU A 262 -41.12 0.20 -10.56
C GLU A 262 -41.18 0.24 -9.03
N SER A 263 -40.78 1.37 -8.45
CA SER A 263 -40.71 1.59 -7.00
C SER A 263 -41.21 3.01 -6.66
N PRO A 264 -41.71 3.28 -5.44
CA PRO A 264 -42.20 4.61 -5.06
C PRO A 264 -41.16 5.73 -5.21
N GLY A 265 -39.87 5.39 -5.17
CA GLY A 265 -38.74 6.30 -5.38
C GLY A 265 -38.28 6.48 -6.84
N GLY A 266 -39.08 6.04 -7.82
CA GLY A 266 -38.77 6.10 -9.25
C GLY A 266 -38.26 4.77 -9.83
N ASN A 267 -38.20 4.69 -11.17
CA ASN A 267 -37.78 3.49 -11.87
C ASN A 267 -36.28 3.23 -11.68
N ARG A 268 -35.93 1.96 -11.49
CA ARG A 268 -34.56 1.50 -11.29
C ARG A 268 -34.27 0.30 -12.17
N ILE A 269 -33.03 0.17 -12.60
CA ILE A 269 -32.57 -0.91 -13.46
C ILE A 269 -31.49 -1.68 -12.71
N VAL A 270 -31.67 -2.99 -12.60
CA VAL A 270 -30.67 -3.91 -12.06
C VAL A 270 -30.17 -4.80 -13.16
N PHE A 271 -28.85 -5.00 -13.23
CA PHE A 271 -28.24 -5.82 -14.26
C PHE A 271 -27.85 -7.18 -13.69
N LEU A 272 -28.16 -8.23 -14.44
CA LEU A 272 -27.62 -9.56 -14.26
C LEU A 272 -26.79 -9.96 -15.48
N LYS A 273 -26.01 -11.03 -15.32
CA LYS A 273 -25.31 -11.69 -16.41
C LYS A 273 -25.91 -13.07 -16.60
N GLY A 274 -26.18 -13.44 -17.85
CA GLY A 274 -26.51 -14.79 -18.26
C GLY A 274 -25.48 -15.30 -19.26
N ARG A 275 -25.18 -16.60 -19.24
CA ARG A 275 -24.31 -17.20 -20.27
C ARG A 275 -24.96 -17.08 -21.63
N GLU A 276 -24.14 -16.77 -22.63
CA GLU A 276 -24.60 -16.54 -24.00
C GLU A 276 -25.46 -17.69 -24.55
N TRP A 277 -25.05 -18.94 -24.32
CA TRP A 277 -25.80 -20.12 -24.78
C TRP A 277 -27.16 -20.26 -24.08
N ALA A 278 -27.26 -19.92 -22.79
CA ALA A 278 -28.51 -19.98 -22.04
C ALA A 278 -29.47 -18.87 -22.47
N VAL A 279 -28.94 -17.66 -22.70
CA VAL A 279 -29.70 -16.53 -23.22
C VAL A 279 -30.18 -16.80 -24.65
N TRP A 280 -29.42 -17.54 -25.45
CA TRP A 280 -29.85 -17.99 -26.77
C TRP A 280 -31.05 -18.94 -26.69
N GLN A 281 -31.03 -19.93 -25.79
CA GLN A 281 -32.17 -20.83 -25.54
C GLN A 281 -33.41 -20.07 -25.08
N LEU A 282 -33.26 -19.11 -24.16
CA LEU A 282 -34.36 -18.22 -23.77
C LEU A 282 -34.91 -17.44 -24.97
N SER A 283 -34.02 -16.95 -25.84
CA SER A 283 -34.40 -16.16 -27.02
C SER A 283 -35.21 -16.98 -28.03
N LEU A 284 -35.00 -18.29 -28.11
CA LEU A 284 -35.83 -19.18 -28.92
C LEU A 284 -37.26 -19.26 -28.39
N ASN A 285 -37.43 -19.38 -27.07
CA ASN A 285 -38.75 -19.38 -26.44
C ASN A 285 -39.44 -18.02 -26.56
N LEU A 286 -38.70 -16.91 -26.40
CA LEU A 286 -39.23 -15.55 -26.55
C LEU A 286 -39.68 -15.26 -27.99
N LYS A 287 -39.02 -15.83 -29.00
CA LYS A 287 -39.48 -15.76 -30.41
C LYS A 287 -40.72 -16.62 -30.67
N GLY A 288 -40.91 -17.71 -29.92
CA GLY A 288 -42.12 -18.54 -29.97
C GLY A 288 -43.34 -17.93 -29.28
N GLU A 289 -43.12 -17.02 -28.33
CA GLU A 289 -44.18 -16.32 -27.58
C GLU A 289 -44.46 -14.90 -28.09
N GLY A 290 -43.73 -14.42 -29.11
CA GLY A 290 -43.76 -13.03 -29.57
C GLY A 290 -44.12 -12.85 -31.03
N LYS A 291 -45.42 -12.90 -31.32
CA LYS A 291 -46.15 -11.78 -31.95
C LYS A 291 -47.43 -11.54 -31.18
#